data_AF-A0A7W1GB52-F1
#
_entry.id   AF-A0A7W1GB52-F1
#
_cell.length_a   1.000
_cell.length_b   1.000
_cell.length_c   1.000
_cell.angle_alpha   90.00
_cell.angle_beta   90.00
_cell.angle_gamma   90.00
#
_symmetry.space_group_name_H-M   'P 1'
#
loop_
_entity.id
_entity.type
_entity.pdbx_description
1 polymer ?
#
loop_
_entity_poly.entity_id
_entity_poly.type
_entity_poly.pdbx_seq_one_letter_code
_entity_poly.pdbx_strand_id
1 'polypeptide(L)'
;MLDVLTRLSSVEAFSLITNGRSLISSMIGGIHETQEMLDYCAQNNITSDVEVIPIQRLAEAFDRTVKGDVRYRFAIDMQSLQKGD
;
A
#
# COMPACT_ATOMS: atom_id res chain seq x y z
N MET A 1 -5.67 -15.43 -2.90
CA MET A 1 -4.46 -14.70 -3.37
C MET A 1 -4.40 -14.63 -4.89
N LEU A 2 -4.67 -15.72 -5.63
CA LEU A 2 -4.77 -15.69 -7.09
C LEU A 2 -6.00 -14.90 -7.62
N ASP A 3 -7.08 -14.77 -6.86
CA ASP A 3 -8.29 -14.03 -7.29
C ASP A 3 -8.18 -12.50 -7.17
N VAL A 4 -7.09 -11.97 -6.59
CA VAL A 4 -6.84 -10.51 -6.49
C VAL A 4 -5.99 -10.03 -7.68
N LEU A 5 -5.50 -10.94 -8.52
CA LEU A 5 -4.88 -10.58 -9.79
C LEU A 5 -5.96 -10.07 -10.72
N THR A 6 -6.13 -8.75 -10.67
CA THR A 6 -6.92 -7.92 -11.57
C THR A 6 -6.89 -8.49 -12.98
N ARG A 7 -8.05 -8.63 -13.61
CA ARG A 7 -8.13 -8.97 -15.03
C ARG A 7 -7.19 -8.04 -15.79
N LEU A 8 -6.31 -8.61 -16.61
CA LEU A 8 -5.40 -7.82 -17.42
C LEU A 8 -6.26 -6.93 -18.34
N SER A 9 -6.27 -5.63 -18.06
CA SER A 9 -7.01 -4.66 -18.87
C SER A 9 -6.33 -4.52 -20.22
N SER A 10 -7.10 -4.56 -21.31
CA SER A 10 -6.56 -4.30 -22.65
C SER A 10 -6.18 -2.83 -22.80
N VAL A 11 -5.10 -2.57 -23.53
CA VAL A 11 -4.64 -1.22 -23.87
C VAL A 11 -4.66 -1.08 -25.39
N GLU A 12 -5.45 -0.14 -25.89
CA GLU A 12 -5.56 0.14 -27.32
C GLU A 12 -4.33 0.92 -27.81
N ALA A 13 -3.59 0.40 -28.78
CA ALA A 13 -2.33 1.01 -29.25
C ALA A 13 -2.51 2.47 -29.72
N PHE A 14 -3.61 2.77 -30.41
CA PHE A 14 -3.92 4.14 -30.86
C PHE A 14 -4.16 5.13 -29.71
N SER A 15 -4.56 4.64 -28.52
CA SER A 15 -4.73 5.50 -27.34
C SER A 15 -3.39 6.07 -26.83
N LEU A 16 -2.28 5.40 -27.14
CA LEU A 16 -0.94 5.86 -26.78
C LEU A 16 -0.31 6.72 -27.89
N ILE A 17 -0.42 6.29 -29.15
CA ILE A 17 0.26 6.94 -30.30
C ILE A 17 -0.24 8.36 -30.55
N THR A 18 -1.56 8.59 -30.49
CA THR A 18 -2.19 9.87 -30.91
C THR A 18 -1.70 11.10 -30.14
N ASN A 19 -1.21 10.92 -28.91
CA ASN A 19 -0.68 11.99 -28.08
C ASN A 19 0.73 11.68 -27.53
N GLY A 20 1.42 10.66 -28.07
CA GLY A 20 2.74 10.25 -27.60
C GLY A 20 2.78 9.86 -26.11
N ARG A 21 1.76 9.14 -25.62
CA ARG A 21 1.68 8.70 -24.21
C ARG A 21 2.51 7.43 -24.00
N SER A 22 3.07 7.29 -22.79
CA SER A 22 3.86 6.13 -22.39
C SER A 22 3.16 5.32 -21.30
N LEU A 23 3.35 4.00 -21.32
CA LEU A 23 2.96 3.08 -20.26
C LEU A 23 4.24 2.54 -19.61
N ILE A 24 4.39 2.75 -18.30
CA ILE A 24 5.58 2.38 -17.53
C ILE A 24 5.14 1.65 -16.26
N SER A 25 5.92 0.68 -15.80
CA SER A 25 5.72 0.01 -14.51
C SER A 25 6.73 0.50 -13.48
N SER A 26 6.31 0.65 -12.22
CA SER A 26 7.20 0.81 -11.07
C SER A 26 6.64 -0.01 -9.92
N MET A 27 7.50 -0.74 -9.20
CA MET A 27 7.09 -1.64 -8.12
C MET A 27 7.44 -1.07 -6.75
N ILE A 28 8.73 -0.78 -6.52
CA ILE A 28 9.27 -0.14 -5.32
C ILE A 28 10.50 0.69 -5.68
N GLY A 29 10.88 1.64 -4.83
CA GLY A 29 12.11 2.43 -4.98
C GLY A 29 13.35 1.70 -4.42
N GLY A 30 14.53 2.19 -4.81
CA GLY A 30 15.80 1.72 -4.24
C GLY A 30 16.02 2.18 -2.79
N ILE A 31 17.04 1.65 -2.10
CA ILE A 31 17.34 2.02 -0.71
C ILE A 31 17.61 3.52 -0.57
N HIS A 32 18.44 4.09 -1.45
CA HIS A 32 18.77 5.52 -1.44
C HIS A 32 17.53 6.40 -1.68
N GLU A 33 16.75 6.06 -2.71
CA GLU A 33 15.52 6.78 -3.07
C GLU A 33 14.45 6.68 -1.96
N THR A 34 14.39 5.55 -1.27
CA THR A 34 13.52 5.37 -0.09
C THR A 34 13.97 6.27 1.06
N GLN A 35 15.28 6.44 1.28
CA GLN A 35 15.78 7.35 2.30
C GLN A 35 15.41 8.81 1.97
N GLU A 36 15.60 9.24 0.73
CA GLU A 36 15.19 10.57 0.27
C GLU A 36 13.68 10.80 0.47
N MET A 37 12.86 9.79 0.16
CA MET A 37 11.42 9.83 0.39
C MET A 37 11.07 9.98 1.87
N LEU A 38 11.74 9.24 2.77
CA LEU A 38 11.51 9.33 4.21
C LEU A 38 11.91 10.69 4.76
N ASP A 39 13.06 11.21 4.34
CA ASP A 39 13.56 12.53 4.75
C ASP A 39 12.60 13.64 4.31
N TYR A 40 12.11 13.57 3.07
CA TYR A 40 11.10 14.50 2.56
C TYR A 40 9.79 14.41 3.36
N CYS A 41 9.31 13.19 3.65
CA CYS A 41 8.10 12.98 4.44
C CYS A 41 8.24 13.58 5.84
N ALA A 42 9.38 13.39 6.49
CA ALA A 42 9.66 13.93 7.82
C ALA A 42 9.67 15.47 7.82
N GLN A 43 10.31 16.10 6.82
CA GLN A 43 10.37 17.56 6.69
C GLN A 43 9.00 18.20 6.43
N ASN A 44 8.10 17.49 5.74
CA ASN A 44 6.81 18.02 5.32
C ASN A 44 5.63 17.50 6.17
N ASN A 45 5.90 16.82 7.28
CA ASN A 45 4.88 16.21 8.16
C ASN A 45 3.92 15.28 7.40
N ILE A 46 4.44 14.51 6.43
CA ILE A 46 3.66 13.56 5.66
C ILE A 46 3.66 12.22 6.40
N THR A 47 2.48 11.77 6.79
CA THR A 47 2.27 10.46 7.43
C THR A 47 1.10 9.75 6.78
N SER A 48 0.95 8.44 7.04
CA SER A 48 -0.21 7.67 6.59
C SER A 48 -1.33 7.77 7.62
N ASP A 49 -2.59 7.83 7.17
CA ASP A 49 -3.74 7.60 8.06
C ASP A 49 -3.82 6.10 8.39
N VAL A 50 -3.62 5.79 9.68
CA VAL A 50 -3.54 4.42 10.17
C VAL A 50 -4.54 4.14 11.28
N GLU A 51 -5.13 2.95 11.24
CA GLU A 51 -5.78 2.34 12.40
C GLU A 51 -4.78 1.39 13.07
N VAL A 52 -4.36 1.73 14.30
CA VAL A 52 -3.42 0.91 15.05
C VAL A 52 -4.16 -0.22 15.74
N ILE A 53 -3.73 -1.47 15.51
CA ILE A 53 -4.37 -2.67 16.06
C ILE A 53 -3.36 -3.51 16.87
N PRO A 54 -3.82 -4.24 17.89
CA PRO A 54 -3.02 -5.28 18.49
C PRO A 54 -2.94 -6.50 17.57
N ILE A 55 -1.86 -7.29 17.66
CA ILE A 55 -1.62 -8.44 16.77
C ILE A 55 -2.71 -9.51 16.87
N GLN A 56 -3.39 -9.60 18.02
CA GLN A 56 -4.49 -10.54 18.26
C GLN A 56 -5.70 -10.28 17.33
N ARG A 57 -5.85 -9.06 16.78
CA ARG A 57 -6.93 -8.71 15.85
C ARG A 57 -6.53 -8.81 14.37
N LEU A 58 -5.40 -9.44 14.06
CA LEU A 58 -4.89 -9.55 12.69
C LEU A 58 -5.90 -10.17 11.71
N ALA A 59 -6.59 -11.24 12.11
CA ALA A 59 -7.56 -11.92 11.25
C ALA A 59 -8.72 -10.99 10.84
N GLU A 60 -9.30 -10.28 11.82
CA GLU A 60 -10.36 -9.31 11.57
C GLU A 60 -9.87 -8.14 10.69
N ALA A 61 -8.68 -7.62 10.96
CA ALA A 61 -8.10 -6.55 10.16
C ALA A 61 -7.83 -6.97 8.71
N PHE A 62 -7.43 -8.24 8.49
CA PHE A 62 -7.28 -8.79 7.15
C PHE A 62 -8.63 -8.88 6.42
N ASP A 63 -9.67 -9.40 7.06
CA ASP A 63 -11.02 -9.47 6.49
C ASP A 63 -11.56 -8.08 6.13
N ARG A 64 -11.31 -7.09 6.99
CA ARG A 64 -11.67 -5.68 6.74
C ARG A 64 -10.88 -5.10 5.58
N THR A 65 -9.59 -5.41 5.44
CA THR A 65 -8.74 -4.97 4.31
C THR A 65 -9.31 -5.47 2.98
N VAL A 66 -9.71 -6.75 2.91
CA VAL A 66 -10.31 -7.33 1.69
C VAL A 66 -11.63 -6.66 1.33
N LYS A 67 -12.42 -6.24 2.34
CA LYS A 67 -13.69 -5.52 2.15
C LYS A 67 -13.51 -4.02 1.89
N GLY A 68 -12.28 -3.49 1.96
CA GLY A 68 -12.01 -2.05 1.91
C GLY A 68 -12.52 -1.26 3.13
N ASP A 69 -12.78 -1.95 4.24
CA ASP A 69 -13.30 -1.39 5.49
C ASP A 69 -12.17 -0.85 6.40
N VAL A 70 -11.39 0.08 5.85
CA VAL A 70 -10.32 0.78 6.57
C VAL A 70 -10.00 2.09 5.84
N ARG A 71 -9.63 3.15 6.57
CA ARG A 71 -9.18 4.43 6.01
C ARG A 71 -7.84 4.83 6.62
N TYR A 72 -6.69 4.56 6.00
CA TYR A 72 -6.46 3.82 4.74
C TYR A 72 -5.62 2.56 4.94
N ARG A 73 -4.96 2.40 6.08
CA ARG A 73 -4.07 1.27 6.39
C ARG A 73 -4.24 0.82 7.83
N PHE A 74 -3.99 -0.46 8.09
CA PHE A 74 -3.75 -0.95 9.44
C PHE A 74 -2.26 -0.87 9.77
N ALA A 75 -1.93 -0.49 10.99
CA ALA A 75 -0.59 -0.61 11.55
C ALA A 75 -0.65 -1.52 12.79
N ILE A 76 0.21 -2.54 12.84
CA ILE A 76 0.24 -3.47 13.96
C ILE A 76 1.13 -2.88 15.06
N ASP A 77 0.59 -2.73 16.27
CA ASP A 77 1.38 -2.44 17.45
C ASP A 77 2.16 -3.69 17.85
N MET A 78 3.46 -3.71 17.56
CA MET A 78 4.33 -4.85 17.86
C MET A 78 4.53 -5.09 19.36
N GLN A 79 4.25 -4.10 20.24
CA GLN A 79 4.31 -4.32 21.69
C GLN A 79 3.21 -5.27 22.18
N SER A 80 2.09 -5.33 21.46
CA SER A 80 0.96 -6.23 21.77
C SER A 80 1.30 -7.72 21.64
N LEU A 81 2.42 -8.07 20.99
CA LEU A 81 2.88 -9.45 20.84
C LEU A 81 3.18 -10.12 22.19
N GLN A 82 3.66 -9.35 23.17
CA GLN A 82 4.03 -9.89 24.49
C GLN A 82 2.82 -10.14 25.40
N LYS A 83 1.66 -9.58 25.07
CA LYS A 83 0.39 -9.82 25.75
C LYS A 83 -0.20 -11.12 25.17
N GLY A 84 0.43 -12.24 25.50
CA GLY A 84 -0.17 -13.55 25.29
C GLY A 84 -1.28 -13.74 26.33
N ASP A 85 -2.48 -14.09 25.88
CA ASP A 85 -3.43 -14.82 26.70
C ASP A 85 -2.92 -16.26 26.91
#